data_AF-A0AAD4I1B4-F1
#
_entry.id   AF-A0AAD4I1B4-F1
#
_cell.length_a   1.000
_cell.length_b   1.000
_cell.length_c   1.000
_cell.angle_alpha   90.00
_cell.angle_beta   90.00
_cell.angle_gamma   90.00
#
_symmetry.space_group_name_H-M   'P 1'
#
loop_
_entity.id
_entity.type
_entity.pdbx_description
1 polymer ?
#
loop_
_entity_poly.entity_id
_entity_poly.type
_entity_poly.pdbx_seq_one_letter_code
_entity_poly.pdbx_strand_id
1 'polypeptide(L)'
;MFYSFGVNYPGAITLNNTPGFLRDLHAPDGRHIDLSTVDVLRERERERERERGVPRYNAFRRLFHLAPATSFFELTGGNQGVAADLAGVYEDDVGKLDLLVECLAEPLPVGFGLSDMAFRVFILMASRRLKSDRLVTSCYELQVAHVLTL
;
A
#
# COMPACT_ATOMS: atom_id res chain seq x y z
N MET A 1 24.33 -14.69 -3.99
CA MET A 1 23.00 -14.18 -3.59
C MET A 1 22.99 -12.66 -3.47
N PHE A 2 23.76 -12.03 -2.58
CA PHE A 2 23.74 -10.56 -2.39
C PHE A 2 24.12 -9.74 -3.62
N TYR A 3 25.15 -10.15 -4.36
CA TYR A 3 25.52 -9.50 -5.63
C TYR A 3 24.36 -9.50 -6.62
N SER A 4 23.68 -10.64 -6.77
CA SER A 4 22.52 -10.78 -7.65
C SER A 4 21.38 -9.84 -7.24
N PHE A 5 21.01 -9.77 -5.96
CA PHE A 5 19.96 -8.83 -5.51
C PHE A 5 20.36 -7.36 -5.61
N GLY A 6 21.66 -7.04 -5.57
CA GLY A 6 22.15 -5.67 -5.72
C GLY A 6 22.11 -5.13 -7.15
N VAL A 7 22.09 -6.00 -8.17
CA VAL A 7 22.11 -5.60 -9.60
C VAL A 7 20.79 -5.78 -10.33
N ASN A 8 19.82 -6.48 -9.73
CA ASN A 8 18.50 -6.68 -10.32
C ASN A 8 17.53 -5.58 -9.89
N TYR A 9 16.72 -5.09 -10.82
CA TYR A 9 15.70 -4.08 -10.55
C TYR A 9 14.43 -4.74 -9.99
N PRO A 10 13.86 -4.23 -8.88
CA PRO A 10 12.57 -4.71 -8.39
C PRO A 10 11.44 -4.30 -9.35
N GLY A 11 10.34 -5.05 -9.32
CA GLY A 11 9.11 -4.67 -10.03
C GLY A 11 8.53 -3.36 -9.48
N ALA A 12 7.95 -2.54 -10.36
CA ALA A 12 7.28 -1.32 -9.97
C ALA A 12 5.97 -1.60 -9.19
N ILE A 13 5.63 -0.72 -8.25
CA ILE A 13 4.38 -0.82 -7.48
C ILE A 13 3.26 -0.19 -8.32
N THR A 14 2.77 -0.95 -9.30
CA THR A 14 1.74 -0.50 -10.25
C THR A 14 0.71 -1.60 -10.50
N LEU A 15 -0.46 -1.21 -11.03
CA LEU A 15 -1.45 -2.17 -11.52
C LEU A 15 -0.85 -3.10 -12.58
N ASN A 16 -1.44 -4.29 -12.72
CA ASN A 16 -1.05 -5.34 -13.65
C ASN A 16 0.39 -5.85 -13.48
N ASN A 17 1.00 -5.67 -12.30
CA ASN A 17 2.36 -6.11 -11.98
C ASN A 17 2.45 -7.09 -10.80
N THR A 18 1.37 -7.81 -10.47
CA THR A 18 1.43 -8.83 -9.41
C THR A 18 2.02 -10.14 -9.94
N PRO A 19 3.08 -10.69 -9.31
CA PRO A 19 3.68 -11.95 -9.74
C PRO A 19 2.70 -13.13 -9.80
N GLY A 20 2.82 -13.94 -10.84
CA GLY A 20 1.95 -15.10 -11.05
C GLY A 20 1.96 -16.09 -9.89
N PHE A 21 3.12 -16.33 -9.28
CA PHE A 21 3.26 -17.27 -8.16
C PHE A 21 2.55 -16.82 -6.87
N LEU A 22 2.21 -15.52 -6.73
CA LEU A 22 1.45 -15.03 -5.58
C LEU A 22 -0.05 -15.31 -5.69
N ARG A 23 -0.54 -15.61 -6.90
CA ARG A 23 -1.92 -16.04 -7.16
C ARG A 23 -2.15 -17.53 -6.87
N ASP A 24 -1.07 -18.30 -6.83
CA ASP A 24 -1.03 -19.75 -6.62
C ASP A 24 -0.07 -20.07 -5.45
N LEU A 25 -0.28 -19.37 -4.31
CA LEU A 25 0.63 -19.44 -3.18
C LEU A 25 0.24 -20.61 -2.26
N HIS A 26 1.16 -21.56 -2.10
CA HIS A 26 1.05 -22.63 -1.11
C HIS A 26 1.74 -22.23 0.19
N ALA A 27 0.97 -22.03 1.24
CA ALA A 27 1.49 -21.74 2.56
C ALA A 27 2.05 -23.01 3.23
N PRO A 28 3.04 -22.89 4.15
CA PRO A 28 3.64 -24.04 4.84
C PRO A 28 2.66 -24.89 5.64
N ASP A 29 1.50 -24.33 6.00
CA ASP A 29 0.41 -25.01 6.71
C ASP A 29 -0.55 -25.76 5.76
N GLY A 30 -0.24 -25.83 4.46
CA GLY A 30 -1.03 -26.53 3.45
C GLY A 30 -2.17 -25.71 2.84
N ARG A 31 -2.36 -24.45 3.24
CA ARG A 31 -3.36 -23.58 2.61
C ARG A 31 -2.92 -23.15 1.22
N HIS A 32 -3.87 -23.11 0.30
CA HIS A 32 -3.71 -22.55 -1.03
C HIS A 32 -4.39 -21.18 -1.07
N ILE A 33 -3.63 -20.14 -1.41
CA ILE A 33 -4.05 -18.75 -1.26
C ILE A 33 -3.72 -17.96 -2.52
N ASP A 34 -4.70 -17.22 -3.02
CA ASP A 34 -4.44 -16.09 -3.92
C ASP A 34 -4.23 -14.83 -3.07
N LEU A 35 -2.99 -14.36 -3.00
CA LEU A 35 -2.62 -13.23 -2.16
C LEU A 35 -3.30 -11.93 -2.62
N SER A 36 -3.43 -11.70 -3.92
CA SER A 36 -4.07 -10.50 -4.47
C SER A 36 -5.53 -10.40 -4.05
N THR A 37 -6.24 -11.53 -4.14
CA THR A 37 -7.64 -11.62 -3.72
C THR A 37 -7.76 -11.40 -2.21
N VAL A 38 -6.89 -12.03 -1.42
CA VAL A 38 -6.90 -11.87 0.04
C VAL A 38 -6.62 -10.44 0.48
N ASP A 39 -5.69 -9.72 -0.17
CA ASP A 39 -5.36 -8.35 0.23
C ASP A 39 -6.54 -7.39 0.00
N VAL A 40 -7.26 -7.52 -1.12
CA VAL A 40 -8.48 -6.76 -1.39
C VAL A 40 -9.59 -7.15 -0.41
N LEU A 41 -9.83 -8.45 -0.20
CA LEU A 41 -10.88 -8.93 0.71
C LEU A 41 -10.63 -8.47 2.14
N ARG A 42 -9.39 -8.54 2.63
CA ARG A 42 -9.02 -8.06 3.96
C ARG A 42 -9.36 -6.58 4.13
N GLU A 43 -9.06 -5.75 3.14
CA GLU A 43 -9.42 -4.33 3.18
C GLU A 43 -10.94 -4.14 3.33
N ARG A 44 -11.72 -4.85 2.52
CA ARG A 44 -13.19 -4.80 2.51
C ARG A 44 -13.80 -5.34 3.81
N GLU A 45 -13.24 -6.40 4.38
CA GLU A 45 -13.66 -6.93 5.69
C GLU A 45 -13.36 -5.92 6.79
N ARG A 46 -12.16 -5.30 6.79
CA ARG A 46 -11.81 -4.27 7.77
C ARG A 46 -12.74 -3.07 7.73
N GLU A 47 -13.23 -2.70 6.55
CA GLU A 47 -14.24 -1.64 6.38
C GLU A 47 -15.57 -2.04 7.04
N ARG A 48 -16.06 -3.26 6.79
CA ARG A 48 -17.37 -3.73 7.27
C ARG A 48 -17.40 -4.03 8.77
N GLU A 49 -16.31 -4.54 9.33
CA GLU A 49 -16.28 -5.10 10.68
C GLU A 49 -15.94 -4.10 11.79
N ARG A 50 -15.43 -2.91 11.46
CA ARG A 50 -14.92 -1.97 12.47
C ARG A 50 -15.62 -0.62 12.41
N GLU A 51 -16.02 -0.10 13.57
CA GLU A 51 -16.43 1.31 13.76
C GLU A 51 -15.39 2.34 13.27
N ARG A 52 -14.14 1.89 13.04
CA ARG A 52 -13.01 2.64 12.46
C ARG A 52 -12.26 1.80 11.42
N GLY A 53 -12.99 1.20 10.48
CA GLY A 53 -12.42 0.46 9.36
C GLY A 53 -11.46 1.29 8.50
N VAL A 54 -10.70 0.62 7.63
CA VAL A 54 -9.92 1.34 6.61
C VAL A 54 -10.95 1.89 5.62
N PRO A 55 -11.03 3.23 5.44
CA PRO A 55 -12.04 3.80 4.56
C PRO A 55 -11.65 3.58 3.10
N ARG A 56 -12.67 3.56 2.23
CA ARG A 56 -12.50 3.58 0.77
C ARG A 56 -11.67 4.76 0.31
N TYR A 57 -11.14 4.64 -0.89
CA TYR A 57 -10.22 5.60 -1.47
C TYR A 57 -10.64 7.08 -1.31
N ASN A 58 -11.81 7.47 -1.79
CA ASN A 58 -12.25 8.87 -1.74
C ASN A 58 -12.51 9.37 -0.31
N ALA A 59 -12.90 8.48 0.60
CA ALA A 59 -13.01 8.80 2.02
C ALA A 59 -11.62 8.95 2.66
N PHE A 60 -10.65 8.13 2.27
CA PHE A 60 -9.26 8.21 2.73
C PHE A 60 -8.59 9.50 2.27
N ARG A 61 -8.78 9.94 1.01
CA ARG A 61 -8.29 11.25 0.52
C ARG A 61 -8.81 12.42 1.36
N ARG A 62 -10.08 12.39 1.75
CA ARG A 62 -10.69 13.43 2.59
C ARG A 62 -10.01 13.53 3.96
N LEU A 63 -9.56 12.43 4.54
CA LEU A 63 -8.80 12.43 5.81
C LEU A 63 -7.46 13.16 5.69
N PHE A 64 -6.85 13.16 4.50
CA PHE A 64 -5.60 13.88 4.21
C PHE A 64 -5.84 15.26 3.57
N HIS A 65 -7.08 15.77 3.62
CA HIS A 65 -7.48 17.05 3.03
C HIS A 65 -7.17 17.17 1.53
N LEU A 66 -7.26 16.05 0.81
CA LEU A 66 -7.09 15.99 -0.64
C LEU A 66 -8.44 16.02 -1.36
N ALA A 67 -8.45 16.62 -2.55
CA ALA A 67 -9.61 16.60 -3.43
C ALA A 67 -9.95 15.15 -3.80
N PRO A 68 -11.23 14.71 -3.73
CA PRO A 68 -11.62 13.37 -4.17
C PRO A 68 -11.36 13.22 -5.67
N ALA A 69 -11.00 12.01 -6.09
CA ALA A 69 -10.91 11.70 -7.51
C ALA A 69 -12.29 11.66 -8.13
N THR A 70 -12.42 12.23 -9.33
CA THR A 70 -13.70 12.37 -10.03
C THR A 70 -13.87 11.38 -11.17
N SER A 71 -12.77 10.87 -11.74
CA SER A 71 -12.78 9.91 -12.85
C SER A 71 -11.60 8.94 -12.77
N PHE A 72 -11.78 7.73 -13.32
CA PHE A 72 -10.69 6.75 -13.46
C PHE A 72 -9.60 7.19 -14.43
N PHE A 73 -9.93 8.03 -15.42
CA PHE A 73 -8.96 8.57 -16.37
C PHE A 73 -7.98 9.53 -15.68
N GLU A 74 -8.49 10.44 -14.85
CA GLU A 74 -7.65 11.34 -14.04
C GLU A 74 -6.81 10.56 -13.03
N LEU A 75 -7.44 9.59 -12.34
CA LEU A 75 -6.78 8.75 -11.34
C LEU A 75 -5.53 8.04 -11.88
N THR A 76 -5.60 7.55 -13.11
CA THR A 76 -4.55 6.75 -13.75
C THR A 76 -3.53 7.60 -14.51
N GLY A 77 -3.58 8.94 -14.36
CA GLY A 77 -2.68 9.84 -15.09
C GLY A 77 -2.88 9.82 -16.61
N GLY A 78 -4.07 9.47 -17.08
CA GLY A 78 -4.41 9.41 -18.51
C GLY A 78 -4.26 8.05 -19.17
N ASN A 79 -4.05 6.96 -18.42
CA ASN A 79 -3.98 5.61 -18.98
C ASN A 79 -5.39 5.08 -19.30
N GLN A 80 -5.81 5.21 -20.56
CA GLN A 80 -7.14 4.81 -21.01
C GLN A 80 -7.45 3.32 -20.83
N GLY A 81 -6.48 2.44 -21.04
CA GLY A 81 -6.70 0.99 -20.91
C GLY A 81 -7.02 0.60 -19.48
N VAL A 82 -6.19 1.05 -18.54
CA VAL A 82 -6.38 0.79 -17.11
C VAL A 82 -7.64 1.49 -16.60
N ALA A 83 -7.93 2.71 -17.06
CA ALA A 83 -9.15 3.41 -16.68
C ALA A 83 -10.41 2.67 -17.12
N ALA A 84 -10.41 2.08 -18.33
CA ALA A 84 -11.52 1.27 -18.83
C ALA A 84 -11.70 -0.03 -18.03
N ASP A 85 -10.60 -0.71 -17.69
CA ASP A 85 -10.64 -1.91 -16.85
C ASP A 85 -11.23 -1.60 -15.46
N LEU A 86 -10.77 -0.51 -14.83
CA LEU A 86 -11.29 -0.06 -13.54
C LEU A 86 -12.77 0.33 -13.62
N ALA A 87 -13.17 1.08 -14.66
CA ALA A 87 -14.58 1.44 -14.86
C ALA A 87 -15.46 0.20 -15.03
N GLY A 88 -14.97 -0.84 -15.72
CA GLY A 88 -15.68 -2.12 -15.85
C GLY A 88 -15.83 -2.87 -14.52
N VAL A 89 -14.79 -2.88 -13.68
CA VAL A 89 -14.81 -3.59 -12.38
C VAL A 89 -15.66 -2.85 -11.34
N TYR A 90 -15.63 -1.52 -11.33
CA TYR A 90 -16.28 -0.68 -10.31
C TYR A 90 -17.59 -0.03 -10.78
N GLU A 91 -18.16 -0.47 -11.90
CA GLU A 91 -19.43 0.06 -12.46
C GLU A 91 -19.38 1.58 -12.70
N ASP A 92 -18.26 2.08 -13.19
CA ASP A 92 -17.97 3.51 -13.41
C ASP A 92 -18.10 4.41 -12.14
N ASP A 93 -18.14 3.80 -10.95
CA ASP A 93 -18.24 4.51 -9.67
C ASP A 93 -16.88 4.56 -8.95
N VAL A 94 -16.21 5.72 -9.07
CA VAL A 94 -14.92 6.00 -8.41
C VAL A 94 -15.03 5.95 -6.88
N GLY A 95 -16.22 6.15 -6.31
CA GLY A 95 -16.45 6.08 -4.86
C GLY A 95 -16.28 4.67 -4.27
N LYS A 96 -16.47 3.62 -5.08
CA LYS A 96 -16.35 2.22 -4.65
C LYS A 96 -14.90 1.70 -4.65
N LEU A 97 -13.96 2.47 -5.20
CA LEU A 97 -12.57 2.06 -5.37
C LEU A 97 -11.91 1.69 -4.03
N ASP A 98 -11.31 0.50 -3.99
CA ASP A 98 -10.48 0.03 -2.88
C ASP A 98 -9.18 0.86 -2.79
N LEU A 99 -8.72 1.14 -1.57
CA LEU A 99 -7.52 1.92 -1.28
C LEU A 99 -6.26 1.26 -1.86
N LEU A 100 -6.13 -0.06 -1.75
CA LEU A 100 -4.99 -0.77 -2.32
C LEU A 100 -4.88 -0.56 -3.84
N VAL A 101 -6.01 -0.68 -4.54
CA VAL A 101 -6.07 -0.56 -6.00
C VAL A 101 -5.69 0.84 -6.44
N GLU A 102 -6.11 1.85 -5.68
CA GLU A 102 -5.69 3.22 -5.94
C GLU A 102 -4.18 3.43 -5.78
N CYS A 103 -3.59 2.95 -4.69
CA CYS A 103 -2.16 3.14 -4.46
C CYS A 103 -1.29 2.53 -5.57
N LEU A 104 -1.84 1.57 -6.33
CA LEU A 104 -1.22 0.97 -7.52
C LEU A 104 -1.59 1.69 -8.84
N ALA A 105 -2.71 2.42 -8.87
CA ALA A 105 -3.24 3.10 -10.04
C ALA A 105 -2.69 4.52 -10.21
N GLU A 106 -2.38 5.20 -9.10
CA GLU A 106 -1.88 6.58 -9.14
C GLU A 106 -0.55 6.68 -9.91
N PRO A 107 -0.38 7.71 -10.74
CA PRO A 107 0.92 7.99 -11.35
C PRO A 107 1.94 8.36 -10.28
N LEU A 108 3.09 7.68 -10.31
CA LEU A 108 4.18 7.92 -9.38
C LEU A 108 4.85 9.27 -9.69
N PRO A 109 5.08 10.13 -8.67
CA PRO A 109 5.94 11.29 -8.83
C PRO A 109 7.34 10.90 -9.33
N VAL A 110 8.01 11.81 -10.04
CA VAL A 110 9.34 11.52 -10.60
C VAL A 110 10.32 11.15 -9.48
N GLY A 111 10.90 9.96 -9.58
CA GLY A 111 11.86 9.41 -8.60
C GLY A 111 11.22 8.69 -7.40
N PHE A 112 9.89 8.58 -7.35
CA PHE A 112 9.20 7.87 -6.27
C PHE A 112 8.91 6.42 -6.65
N GLY A 113 8.98 5.53 -5.64
CA GLY A 113 8.54 4.14 -5.74
C GLY A 113 7.16 3.88 -5.14
N LEU A 114 6.51 4.91 -4.58
CA LEU A 114 5.21 4.85 -3.90
C LEU A 114 4.31 5.98 -4.42
N SER A 115 2.99 5.75 -4.39
CA SER A 115 1.99 6.77 -4.66
C SER A 115 2.06 7.94 -3.66
N ASP A 116 1.53 9.12 -4.03
CA ASP A 116 1.51 10.28 -3.14
C ASP A 116 0.74 9.96 -1.84
N MET A 117 -0.38 9.24 -1.97
CA MET A 117 -1.18 8.79 -0.84
C MET A 117 -0.41 7.88 0.12
N ALA A 118 0.26 6.83 -0.41
CA ALA A 118 1.06 5.93 0.41
C ALA A 118 2.24 6.66 1.08
N PHE A 119 2.85 7.61 0.37
CA PHE A 119 3.96 8.39 0.89
C PHE A 119 3.57 9.30 2.07
N ARG A 120 2.39 9.92 2.03
CA ARG A 120 1.88 10.74 3.16
C ARG A 120 1.72 9.92 4.44
N VAL A 121 1.15 8.71 4.32
CA VAL A 121 1.05 7.78 5.45
C VAL A 121 2.44 7.40 5.94
N PHE A 122 3.37 7.13 5.02
CA PHE A 122 4.75 6.79 5.34
C PHE A 122 5.45 7.89 6.14
N ILE A 123 5.35 9.17 5.75
CA ILE A 123 5.97 10.29 6.48
C ILE A 123 5.50 10.31 7.94
N LEU A 124 4.19 10.20 8.15
CA LEU A 124 3.60 10.24 9.48
C LEU A 124 4.02 9.02 10.32
N MET A 125 3.93 7.82 9.75
CA MET A 125 4.20 6.58 10.48
C MET A 125 5.70 6.32 10.69
N ALA A 126 6.56 6.71 9.76
CA ALA A 126 8.01 6.61 9.92
C ALA A 126 8.49 7.52 11.06
N SER A 127 8.03 8.78 11.07
CA SER A 127 8.32 9.71 12.16
C SER A 127 7.79 9.21 13.51
N ARG A 128 6.56 8.68 13.52
CA ARG A 128 5.93 8.16 14.74
C ARG A 128 6.69 6.95 15.28
N ARG A 129 7.11 6.01 14.43
CA ARG A 129 7.89 4.82 14.84
C ARG A 129 9.14 5.20 15.62
N LEU A 130 9.89 6.20 15.17
CA LEU A 130 11.07 6.68 15.89
C LEU A 130 10.69 7.42 17.17
N LYS A 131 9.76 8.37 17.10
CA LYS A 131 9.39 9.22 18.26
C LYS A 131 8.71 8.46 19.39
N SER A 132 7.97 7.39 19.10
CA SER A 132 7.27 6.60 20.10
C SER A 132 8.13 5.50 20.73
N ASP A 133 9.28 5.16 20.12
CA ASP A 133 10.15 4.13 20.64
C ASP A 133 11.11 4.70 21.69
N ARG A 134 10.99 4.18 22.91
CA ARG A 134 11.83 4.57 24.05
C ARG A 134 13.31 4.31 23.77
N LEU A 135 13.64 3.21 23.09
CA LEU A 135 15.02 2.77 22.82
C LEU A 135 15.76 3.70 21.85
N VAL A 136 15.02 4.36 20.95
CA VAL A 136 15.57 5.27 19.94
C VAL A 136 15.39 6.74 20.34
N THR A 137 14.76 6.99 21.49
CA THR A 137 14.57 8.33 22.06
C THR A 137 15.26 8.42 23.42
N SER A 138 14.50 8.29 24.52
CA SER A 138 14.98 8.52 25.89
C SER A 138 16.04 7.55 26.39
N CYS A 139 16.17 6.36 25.78
CA CYS A 139 17.17 5.35 26.16
C CYS A 139 18.23 5.15 25.09
N TYR A 140 18.38 6.11 24.17
CA TYR A 140 19.46 6.13 23.20
C TYR A 140 20.75 6.65 23.85
N GLU A 141 21.20 5.97 24.90
CA GLU A 141 22.48 6.21 25.55
C GLU A 141 23.35 4.95 25.42
N LEU A 142 24.67 5.15 25.28
CA LEU A 142 25.67 4.09 25.08
C LEU A 142 25.63 2.98 26.15
N GLN A 143 25.12 3.25 27.35
CA GLN A 143 25.06 2.28 28.44
C GLN A 143 23.99 1.19 28.28
N VAL A 144 22.88 1.46 27.59
CA VAL A 144 21.80 0.45 27.43
C VAL A 144 22.15 -0.60 26.37
N ALA A 145 22.97 -0.24 25.38
CA ALA A 145 23.39 -1.14 24.31
C ALA A 145 24.26 -2.32 24.79
N HIS A 146 24.96 -2.17 25.93
CA HIS A 146 25.80 -3.22 26.52
C HIS A 146 25.06 -4.20 27.44
N VAL A 147 23.82 -3.89 27.86
CA VAL A 147 23.06 -4.72 28.81
C VAL A 147 22.29 -5.85 28.10
N LEU A 148 22.13 -5.78 26.78
CA LEU A 148 21.45 -6.80 25.97
C LEU A 148 22.41 -7.85 25.35
N THR A 149 23.68 -7.87 25.75
CA THR A 149 24.72 -8.77 25.24
C THR A 149 25.31 -9.74 26.29
N LEU A 150 24.68 -9.89 27.45
CA LEU A 150 24.95 -10.93 28.45
C LEU A 150 23.69 -11.76 28.69
#